data_AF-A0A1C0TNN6-F1
#
_entry.id   AF-A0A1C0TNN6-F1
#
_cell.length_a   1.000
_cell.length_b   1.000
_cell.length_c   1.000
_cell.angle_alpha   90.00
_cell.angle_beta   90.00
_cell.angle_gamma   90.00
#
_symmetry.space_group_name_H-M   'P 1'
#
loop_
_entity.id
_entity.type
_entity.pdbx_description
1 polymer ?
#
loop_
_entity_poly.entity_id
_entity_poly.type
_entity_poly.pdbx_seq_one_letter_code
_entity_poly.pdbx_strand_id
1 'polypeptide(L)'
;MAKLRVKDSTEVIYLKAFHRFGRLTYSVDTQVSGVEISRIHAVIEHNGDNWELRDLSKNGVWMNGQRIAYNQAIALKVDDEITFSEMHPQTFIVDSTSPPKDLLIPSNKEQPDDVISLEKYHFLPSESDPEIVVFYDNEKMCWCYEHLESGKIVALTDSDNFCVANELWYLFQVEAGSQEATMPIDNAHQSSLEFLFDISLDEEITELKVNHNGASLDFDIRTHHYLTALLARYKARDEAAVDEEQERGWVSVSQLSKDLGISESHINIQIHRARKQFVDLVDDKSLAEKIIERKRGRVRFGGRHFTIKKGAHTEASYDGLQVAH
;
A
#
# COMPACT_ATOMS: atom_id res chain seq x y z
N MET A 1 -10.44 -8.96 1.96
CA MET A 1 -10.15 -9.99 0.94
C MET A 1 -11.18 -11.11 1.02
N ALA A 2 -11.61 -11.66 -0.12
CA ALA A 2 -12.48 -12.83 -0.14
C ALA A 2 -11.69 -14.11 0.14
N LYS A 3 -12.32 -15.03 0.86
CA LYS A 3 -11.69 -16.30 1.23
C LYS A 3 -12.72 -17.41 1.39
N LEU A 4 -12.31 -18.63 1.08
CA LEU A 4 -13.05 -19.85 1.36
C LEU A 4 -12.41 -20.56 2.54
N ARG A 5 -13.22 -21.25 3.35
CA ARG A 5 -12.74 -22.24 4.32
C ARG A 5 -13.13 -23.63 3.86
N VAL A 6 -12.26 -24.62 4.03
CA VAL A 6 -12.61 -26.02 3.77
C VAL A 6 -13.42 -26.53 4.95
N LYS A 7 -14.62 -27.10 4.70
CA LYS A 7 -15.50 -27.63 5.74
C LYS A 7 -14.77 -28.74 6.52
N ASP A 8 -14.91 -28.69 7.85
CA ASP A 8 -14.25 -29.61 8.79
C ASP A 8 -12.70 -29.58 8.74
N SER A 9 -12.12 -28.51 8.19
CA SER A 9 -10.68 -28.28 8.10
C SER A 9 -10.34 -26.87 8.58
N THR A 10 -9.09 -26.68 8.97
CA THR A 10 -8.51 -25.38 9.30
C THR A 10 -8.02 -24.62 8.05
N GLU A 11 -8.03 -25.27 6.89
CA GLU A 11 -7.52 -24.69 5.65
C GLU A 11 -8.37 -23.51 5.15
N VAL A 12 -7.68 -22.43 4.79
CA VAL A 12 -8.25 -21.20 4.23
C VAL A 12 -7.63 -20.94 2.86
N ILE A 13 -8.48 -20.58 1.90
CA ILE A 13 -8.10 -20.26 0.52
C ILE A 13 -8.42 -18.79 0.26
N TYR A 14 -7.39 -17.97 0.07
CA TYR A 14 -7.55 -16.59 -0.36
C TYR A 14 -7.79 -16.52 -1.87
N LEU A 15 -8.81 -15.75 -2.28
CA LEU A 15 -9.22 -15.70 -3.68
C LEU A 15 -8.55 -14.55 -4.42
N LYS A 16 -7.85 -14.86 -5.51
CA LYS A 16 -7.43 -13.85 -6.49
C LYS A 16 -8.65 -13.23 -7.16
N ALA A 17 -8.51 -12.04 -7.77
CA ALA A 17 -9.60 -11.37 -8.47
C ALA A 17 -10.20 -12.24 -9.59
N PHE A 18 -9.38 -13.08 -10.21
CA PHE A 18 -9.80 -14.18 -11.07
C PHE A 18 -9.11 -15.45 -10.56
N HIS A 19 -9.87 -16.34 -9.91
CA HIS A 19 -9.33 -17.50 -9.22
C HIS A 19 -9.87 -18.79 -9.82
N ARG A 20 -8.98 -19.63 -10.34
CA ARG A 20 -9.31 -20.90 -10.99
C ARG A 20 -9.16 -22.05 -10.02
N PHE A 21 -10.13 -22.96 -10.07
CA PHE A 21 -10.11 -24.24 -9.38
C PHE A 21 -10.00 -25.37 -10.40
N GLY A 22 -9.25 -26.42 -10.09
CA GLY A 22 -9.21 -27.62 -10.93
C GLY A 22 -8.03 -28.52 -10.62
N ARG A 23 -7.86 -29.60 -11.38
CA ARG A 23 -6.85 -30.63 -11.07
C ARG A 23 -5.45 -30.37 -11.64
N LEU A 24 -5.28 -29.38 -12.51
CA LEU A 24 -4.01 -29.13 -13.20
C LEU A 24 -3.21 -28.03 -12.49
N THR A 25 -2.31 -28.42 -11.57
CA THR A 25 -1.58 -27.54 -10.64
C THR A 25 -1.02 -26.25 -11.26
N TYR A 26 -0.42 -26.32 -12.45
CA TYR A 26 0.20 -25.15 -13.11
C TYR A 26 -0.77 -24.26 -13.90
N SER A 27 -2.06 -24.59 -13.91
CA SER A 27 -3.08 -23.86 -14.68
C SER A 27 -4.24 -23.36 -13.82
N VAL A 28 -4.15 -23.56 -12.51
CA VAL A 28 -5.17 -23.20 -11.53
C VAL A 28 -4.51 -22.51 -10.36
N ASP A 29 -5.29 -21.71 -9.64
CA ASP A 29 -4.83 -20.97 -8.48
C ASP A 29 -5.02 -21.81 -7.19
N THR A 30 -6.10 -22.59 -7.13
CA THR A 30 -6.29 -23.65 -6.14
C THR A 30 -6.43 -25.00 -6.82
N GLN A 31 -5.54 -25.93 -6.45
CA GLN A 31 -5.64 -27.31 -6.91
C GLN A 31 -6.72 -28.06 -6.13
N VAL A 32 -7.67 -28.62 -6.87
CA VAL A 32 -8.68 -29.55 -6.33
C VAL A 32 -8.40 -30.93 -6.92
N SER A 33 -8.15 -31.91 -6.06
CA SER A 33 -7.75 -33.26 -6.48
C SER A 33 -8.95 -34.18 -6.62
N GLY A 34 -8.99 -34.97 -7.69
CA GLY A 34 -10.07 -35.92 -7.94
C GLY A 34 -10.12 -36.33 -9.41
N VAL A 35 -10.60 -37.54 -9.69
CA VAL A 35 -10.79 -38.02 -11.07
C VAL A 35 -11.97 -37.33 -11.74
N GLU A 36 -12.94 -36.93 -10.92
CA GLU A 36 -14.13 -36.16 -11.25
C GLU A 36 -13.83 -34.67 -11.50
N ILE A 37 -12.63 -34.20 -11.13
CA ILE A 37 -12.26 -32.80 -11.27
C ILE A 37 -11.67 -32.53 -12.66
N SER A 38 -12.23 -31.53 -13.37
CA SER A 38 -11.71 -31.09 -14.66
C SER A 38 -10.38 -30.33 -14.49
N ARG A 39 -9.58 -30.21 -15.57
CA ARG A 39 -8.27 -29.53 -15.52
C ARG A 39 -8.41 -28.10 -15.01
N ILE A 40 -9.37 -27.38 -15.56
CA ILE A 40 -9.98 -26.17 -15.01
C ILE A 40 -11.44 -26.56 -14.81
N HIS A 41 -11.90 -26.48 -13.58
CA HIS A 41 -13.20 -26.98 -13.13
C HIS A 41 -14.19 -25.84 -12.93
N ALA A 42 -13.75 -24.80 -12.24
CA ALA A 42 -14.56 -23.64 -11.95
C ALA A 42 -13.70 -22.39 -11.85
N VAL A 43 -14.34 -21.24 -11.93
CA VAL A 43 -13.73 -19.95 -11.68
C VAL A 43 -14.59 -19.20 -10.68
N ILE A 44 -13.92 -18.56 -9.72
CA ILE A 44 -14.50 -17.50 -8.92
C ILE A 44 -13.82 -16.19 -9.34
N GLU A 45 -14.60 -15.21 -9.77
CA GLU A 45 -14.08 -13.91 -10.22
C GLU A 45 -14.82 -12.73 -9.58
N HIS A 46 -14.13 -11.62 -9.40
CA HIS A 46 -14.70 -10.36 -8.96
C HIS A 46 -14.94 -9.46 -10.17
N ASN A 47 -16.19 -9.06 -10.41
CA ASN A 47 -16.59 -8.29 -11.59
C ASN A 47 -16.46 -6.76 -11.43
N GLY A 48 -15.90 -6.31 -10.31
CA GLY A 48 -15.80 -4.90 -9.92
C GLY A 48 -16.69 -4.57 -8.73
N ASP A 49 -17.85 -5.23 -8.61
CA ASP A 49 -18.82 -5.01 -7.53
C ASP A 49 -19.05 -6.27 -6.67
N ASN A 50 -19.13 -7.43 -7.30
CA ASN A 50 -19.50 -8.68 -6.64
C ASN A 50 -18.60 -9.85 -7.08
N TRP A 51 -18.54 -10.86 -6.22
CA TRP A 51 -17.91 -12.15 -6.53
C TRP A 51 -18.91 -13.08 -7.22
N GLU A 52 -18.48 -13.73 -8.30
CA GLU A 52 -19.27 -14.67 -9.08
C GLU A 52 -18.56 -16.02 -9.23
N LEU A 53 -19.30 -17.12 -9.09
CA LEU A 53 -18.87 -18.47 -9.39
C LEU A 53 -19.39 -18.90 -10.78
N ARG A 54 -18.53 -19.57 -11.55
CA ARG A 54 -18.87 -20.20 -12.84
C ARG A 54 -18.39 -21.64 -12.90
N ASP A 55 -19.28 -22.54 -13.29
CA ASP A 55 -18.95 -23.94 -13.62
C ASP A 55 -18.38 -24.04 -15.04
N LEU A 56 -17.18 -24.59 -15.18
CA LEU A 56 -16.50 -24.86 -16.47
C LEU A 56 -16.21 -26.37 -16.65
N SER A 57 -16.82 -27.20 -15.83
CA SER A 57 -16.47 -28.60 -15.69
C SER A 57 -17.34 -29.53 -16.52
N LYS A 58 -16.89 -30.78 -16.62
CA LYS A 58 -17.70 -31.87 -17.19
C LYS A 58 -18.72 -32.43 -16.20
N ASN A 59 -18.37 -32.47 -14.92
CA ASN A 59 -19.14 -33.20 -13.90
C ASN A 59 -20.05 -32.30 -13.08
N GLY A 60 -19.96 -30.98 -13.21
CA GLY A 60 -20.80 -30.01 -12.54
C GLY A 60 -20.17 -29.41 -11.28
N VAL A 61 -20.65 -28.23 -10.91
CA VAL A 61 -20.45 -27.63 -9.59
C VAL A 61 -21.78 -27.57 -8.85
N TRP A 62 -21.75 -27.77 -7.54
CA TRP A 62 -22.90 -27.66 -6.65
C TRP A 62 -22.70 -26.47 -5.73
N MET A 63 -23.78 -25.72 -5.52
CA MET A 63 -23.84 -24.63 -4.57
C MET A 63 -25.08 -24.83 -3.68
N ASN A 64 -24.90 -24.83 -2.37
CA ASN A 64 -25.96 -25.08 -1.38
C ASN A 64 -26.77 -26.36 -1.68
N GLY A 65 -26.07 -27.42 -2.09
CA GLY A 65 -26.66 -28.73 -2.45
C GLY A 65 -27.36 -28.78 -3.81
N GLN A 66 -27.40 -27.69 -4.57
CA GLN A 66 -28.00 -27.65 -5.91
C GLN A 66 -26.94 -27.53 -6.99
N ARG A 67 -27.06 -28.34 -8.05
CA ARG A 67 -26.17 -28.23 -9.21
C ARG A 67 -26.42 -26.90 -9.93
N ILE A 68 -25.36 -26.12 -10.15
CA ILE A 68 -25.44 -24.86 -10.88
C ILE A 68 -25.39 -25.09 -12.39
N ALA A 69 -25.89 -24.12 -13.16
CA ALA A 69 -25.86 -24.20 -14.61
C ALA A 69 -24.43 -23.98 -15.16
N TYR A 70 -24.10 -24.75 -16.20
CA TYR A 70 -22.80 -24.65 -16.86
C TYR A 70 -22.57 -23.24 -17.43
N ASN A 71 -21.39 -22.67 -17.14
CA ASN A 71 -20.92 -21.37 -17.60
C ASN A 71 -21.86 -20.19 -17.31
N GLN A 72 -22.74 -20.33 -16.31
CA GLN A 72 -23.56 -19.23 -15.82
C GLN A 72 -22.90 -18.59 -14.60
N ALA A 73 -22.81 -17.26 -14.60
CA ALA A 73 -22.37 -16.49 -13.45
C ALA A 73 -23.41 -16.55 -12.32
N ILE A 74 -22.96 -16.91 -11.12
CA ILE A 74 -23.79 -16.90 -9.93
C ILE A 74 -23.08 -16.11 -8.84
N ALA A 75 -23.75 -15.08 -8.32
CA ALA A 75 -23.21 -14.26 -7.25
C ALA A 75 -23.03 -15.08 -5.97
N LEU A 76 -21.85 -14.95 -5.35
CA LEU A 76 -21.52 -15.59 -4.08
C LEU A 76 -21.99 -14.77 -2.89
N LYS A 77 -22.38 -15.47 -1.83
CA LYS A 77 -22.72 -14.92 -0.53
C LYS A 77 -21.94 -15.64 0.55
N VAL A 78 -21.70 -14.94 1.67
CA VAL A 78 -21.14 -15.55 2.88
C VAL A 78 -22.03 -16.73 3.29
N ASP A 79 -21.38 -17.81 3.73
CA ASP A 79 -21.94 -19.11 4.08
C ASP A 79 -22.47 -19.97 2.92
N ASP A 80 -22.33 -19.55 1.66
CA ASP A 80 -22.57 -20.45 0.53
C ASP A 80 -21.63 -21.66 0.59
N GLU A 81 -22.19 -22.86 0.47
CA GLU A 81 -21.46 -24.13 0.40
C GLU A 81 -21.22 -24.52 -1.06
N ILE A 82 -19.96 -24.67 -1.47
CA ILE A 82 -19.54 -25.02 -2.82
C ILE A 82 -18.91 -26.42 -2.82
N THR A 83 -19.33 -27.26 -3.76
CA THR A 83 -18.72 -28.58 -3.99
C THR A 83 -18.42 -28.72 -5.48
N PHE A 84 -17.17 -29.06 -5.83
CA PHE A 84 -16.73 -29.18 -7.24
C PHE A 84 -17.09 -30.53 -7.89
N SER A 85 -18.03 -31.28 -7.32
CA SER A 85 -18.69 -32.45 -7.90
C SER A 85 -19.58 -33.04 -6.80
N GLU A 86 -20.72 -33.63 -7.14
CA GLU A 86 -21.56 -34.36 -6.18
C GLU A 86 -20.80 -35.45 -5.40
N MET A 87 -19.78 -36.03 -6.04
CA MET A 87 -18.95 -37.10 -5.46
C MET A 87 -17.68 -36.58 -4.76
N HIS A 88 -17.39 -35.27 -4.84
CA HIS A 88 -16.17 -34.72 -4.23
C HIS A 88 -16.32 -34.69 -2.71
N PRO A 89 -15.33 -35.19 -1.95
CA PRO A 89 -15.47 -35.35 -0.50
C PRO A 89 -15.40 -34.04 0.29
N GLN A 90 -14.79 -32.99 -0.28
CA GLN A 90 -14.65 -31.71 0.40
C GLN A 90 -15.70 -30.71 -0.07
N THR A 91 -16.24 -29.97 0.89
CA THR A 91 -17.10 -28.81 0.69
C THR A 91 -16.33 -27.55 1.09
N PHE A 92 -16.45 -26.49 0.31
CA PHE A 92 -15.81 -25.19 0.54
C PHE A 92 -16.89 -24.21 0.95
N ILE A 93 -16.68 -23.45 2.02
CA ILE A 93 -17.65 -22.48 2.52
C ILE A 93 -17.11 -21.08 2.26
N VAL A 94 -17.94 -20.21 1.69
CA VAL A 94 -17.60 -18.80 1.50
C VAL A 94 -17.55 -18.10 2.85
N ASP A 95 -16.36 -17.71 3.28
CA ASP A 95 -16.15 -17.11 4.60
C ASP A 95 -16.15 -15.58 4.54
N SER A 96 -15.69 -15.00 3.42
CA SER A 96 -15.72 -13.56 3.16
C SER A 96 -15.89 -13.30 1.67
N THR A 97 -16.67 -12.27 1.34
CA THR A 97 -16.83 -11.72 -0.02
C THR A 97 -16.25 -10.32 -0.15
N SER A 98 -15.33 -9.93 0.74
CA SER A 98 -14.68 -8.63 0.66
C SER A 98 -13.93 -8.47 -0.68
N PRO A 99 -13.77 -7.25 -1.21
CA PRO A 99 -13.07 -7.03 -2.47
C PRO A 99 -11.63 -7.60 -2.48
N PRO A 100 -11.09 -7.89 -3.67
CA PRO A 100 -9.71 -8.32 -3.83
C PRO A 100 -8.73 -7.29 -3.23
N LYS A 101 -7.78 -7.74 -2.42
CA LYS A 101 -6.69 -6.94 -1.87
C LYS A 101 -5.44 -7.79 -1.73
N ASP A 102 -4.28 -7.19 -1.99
CA ASP A 102 -3.00 -7.81 -1.71
C ASP A 102 -2.88 -8.07 -0.21
N LEU A 103 -2.20 -9.16 0.17
CA LEU A 103 -2.07 -9.58 1.55
C LEU A 103 -0.61 -9.81 1.91
N LEU A 104 -0.27 -9.58 3.17
CA LEU A 104 0.87 -10.25 3.80
C LEU A 104 0.35 -11.41 4.65
N ILE A 105 0.88 -12.60 4.36
CA ILE A 105 0.47 -13.83 5.02
C ILE A 105 1.69 -14.39 5.77
N PRO A 106 1.57 -14.75 7.06
CA PRO A 106 2.63 -15.40 7.78
C PRO A 106 2.82 -16.85 7.30
N SER A 107 4.07 -17.20 6.97
CA SER A 107 4.43 -18.47 6.32
C SER A 107 4.47 -19.65 7.29
N ASN A 108 4.64 -19.40 8.58
CA ASN A 108 4.88 -20.44 9.60
C ASN A 108 3.62 -20.86 10.37
N LYS A 109 2.44 -20.35 10.00
CA LYS A 109 1.17 -20.63 10.68
C LYS A 109 0.25 -21.40 9.73
N GLU A 110 -0.22 -22.57 10.15
CA GLU A 110 -1.26 -23.34 9.41
C GLU A 110 -2.57 -22.54 9.29
N GLN A 111 -2.86 -21.69 10.28
CA GLN A 111 -3.90 -20.67 10.23
C GLN A 111 -3.33 -19.33 10.68
N PRO A 112 -3.10 -18.41 9.75
CA PRO A 112 -2.67 -17.08 10.11
C PRO A 112 -3.88 -16.25 10.57
N ASP A 113 -4.06 -16.09 11.87
CA ASP A 113 -5.02 -15.13 12.43
C ASP A 113 -4.59 -13.67 12.18
N ASP A 114 -3.30 -13.47 11.85
CA ASP A 114 -2.66 -12.16 11.72
C ASP A 114 -2.46 -11.73 10.25
N VAL A 115 -3.31 -12.17 9.31
CA VAL A 115 -3.18 -11.73 7.91
C VAL A 115 -3.43 -10.23 7.78
N ILE A 116 -2.47 -9.54 7.16
CA ILE A 116 -2.54 -8.11 6.94
C ILE A 116 -3.06 -7.86 5.53
N SER A 117 -4.23 -7.21 5.43
CA SER A 117 -4.67 -6.65 4.16
C SER A 117 -3.83 -5.42 3.83
N LEU A 118 -3.09 -5.48 2.72
CA LEU A 118 -2.22 -4.40 2.33
C LEU A 118 -3.03 -3.18 1.90
N GLU A 119 -2.47 -2.05 2.29
CA GLU A 119 -2.90 -0.68 2.12
C GLU A 119 -1.61 0.12 1.88
N LYS A 120 -1.74 1.39 1.58
CA LYS A 120 -0.66 2.20 1.02
C LYS A 120 0.64 2.19 1.86
N TYR A 121 0.52 2.15 3.19
CA TYR A 121 1.65 2.05 4.14
C TYR A 121 1.30 1.16 5.33
N HIS A 122 2.25 0.30 5.73
CA HIS A 122 2.17 -0.55 6.91
C HIS A 122 3.47 -0.49 7.70
N PHE A 123 3.38 -0.10 8.97
CA PHE A 123 4.48 -0.12 9.92
C PHE A 123 4.46 -1.43 10.70
N LEU A 124 5.46 -2.28 10.48
CA LEU A 124 5.50 -3.62 11.07
C LEU A 124 6.69 -3.75 12.04
N PRO A 125 6.52 -4.42 13.20
CA PRO A 125 5.29 -5.07 13.65
C PRO A 125 4.21 -4.11 14.17
N SER A 126 4.56 -2.85 14.45
CA SER A 126 3.62 -1.85 14.97
C SER A 126 3.94 -0.42 14.52
N GLU A 127 2.95 0.47 14.59
CA GLU A 127 3.12 1.92 14.35
C GLU A 127 4.05 2.59 15.37
N SER A 128 4.09 2.09 16.61
CA SER A 128 4.87 2.69 17.69
C SER A 128 6.34 2.30 17.64
N ASP A 129 6.63 1.04 17.32
CA ASP A 129 7.98 0.48 17.24
C ASP A 129 8.10 -0.39 15.97
N PRO A 130 8.30 0.25 14.81
CA PRO A 130 8.45 -0.46 13.53
C PRO A 130 9.89 -0.91 13.28
N GLU A 131 10.05 -2.15 12.84
CA GLU A 131 11.28 -2.69 12.26
C GLU A 131 11.36 -2.36 10.76
N ILE A 132 10.21 -2.48 10.07
CA ILE A 132 10.10 -2.20 8.64
C ILE A 132 8.88 -1.34 8.31
N VAL A 133 8.91 -0.76 7.12
CA VAL A 133 7.72 -0.15 6.49
C VAL A 133 7.46 -0.83 5.16
N VAL A 134 6.27 -1.38 4.99
CA VAL A 134 5.79 -1.93 3.71
C VAL A 134 4.94 -0.88 3.02
N PHE A 135 5.21 -0.64 1.73
CA PHE A 135 4.53 0.39 0.94
C PHE A 135 4.49 0.03 -0.53
N TYR A 136 3.54 0.61 -1.27
CA TYR A 136 3.46 0.44 -2.72
C TYR A 136 4.24 1.55 -3.43
N ASP A 137 5.25 1.15 -4.21
CA ASP A 137 6.05 2.07 -5.04
C ASP A 137 5.31 2.30 -6.36
N ASN A 138 4.78 3.51 -6.56
CA ASN A 138 3.99 3.85 -7.74
C ASN A 138 4.85 4.06 -9.00
N GLU A 139 6.15 4.31 -8.87
CA GLU A 139 7.04 4.41 -10.03
C GLU A 139 7.42 3.03 -10.56
N LYS A 140 7.69 2.08 -9.64
CA LYS A 140 8.03 0.69 -9.97
C LYS A 140 6.81 -0.22 -10.12
N MET A 141 5.63 0.23 -9.70
CA MET A 141 4.37 -0.51 -9.71
C MET A 141 4.46 -1.84 -8.94
N CYS A 142 5.11 -1.83 -7.78
CA CYS A 142 5.27 -3.02 -6.94
C CYS A 142 5.27 -2.69 -5.44
N TRP A 143 4.92 -3.70 -4.64
CA TRP A 143 5.15 -3.62 -3.19
C TRP A 143 6.63 -3.64 -2.88
N CYS A 144 7.05 -2.82 -1.93
CA CYS A 144 8.39 -2.79 -1.39
C CYS A 144 8.31 -2.78 0.14
N TYR A 145 9.41 -3.14 0.78
CA TYR A 145 9.62 -2.78 2.18
C TYR A 145 10.96 -2.09 2.39
N GLU A 146 11.02 -1.22 3.40
CA GLU A 146 12.26 -0.62 3.89
C GLU A 146 12.60 -1.17 5.28
N HIS A 147 13.82 -1.70 5.44
CA HIS A 147 14.41 -1.97 6.75
C HIS A 147 14.83 -0.66 7.40
N LEU A 148 14.18 -0.24 8.48
CA LEU A 148 14.40 1.10 9.05
C LEU A 148 15.79 1.29 9.66
N GLU A 149 16.40 0.22 10.18
CA GLU A 149 17.77 0.25 10.71
C GLU A 149 18.83 0.46 9.61
N SER A 150 18.71 -0.27 8.50
CA SER A 150 19.69 -0.19 7.39
C SER A 150 19.34 0.83 6.32
N GLY A 151 18.10 1.32 6.30
CA GLY A 151 17.53 2.15 5.22
C GLY A 151 17.42 1.42 3.88
N LYS A 152 17.61 0.09 3.85
CA LYS A 152 17.58 -0.71 2.62
C LYS A 152 16.15 -0.94 2.17
N ILE A 153 15.85 -0.54 0.94
CA ILE A 153 14.58 -0.81 0.27
C ILE A 153 14.71 -2.09 -0.56
N VAL A 154 13.73 -2.98 -0.46
CA VAL A 154 13.67 -4.26 -1.17
C VAL A 154 12.29 -4.40 -1.80
N ALA A 155 12.25 -4.77 -3.08
CA ALA A 155 10.99 -5.09 -3.76
C ALA A 155 10.48 -6.46 -3.30
N LEU A 156 9.16 -6.58 -3.11
CA LEU A 156 8.47 -7.82 -2.76
C LEU A 156 7.96 -8.52 -4.01
N THR A 157 8.18 -9.82 -4.09
CA THR A 157 7.56 -10.71 -5.08
C THR A 157 6.81 -11.83 -4.37
N ASP A 158 5.87 -12.48 -5.05
CA ASP A 158 5.06 -13.59 -4.49
C ASP A 158 5.90 -14.77 -3.95
N SER A 159 7.15 -14.90 -4.40
CA SER A 159 8.07 -15.95 -3.95
C SER A 159 8.95 -15.57 -2.75
N ASP A 160 8.99 -14.28 -2.40
CA ASP A 160 9.89 -13.80 -1.37
C ASP A 160 9.28 -13.97 0.02
N ASN A 161 10.06 -14.56 0.92
CA ASN A 161 9.77 -14.52 2.34
C ASN A 161 10.66 -13.46 2.99
N PHE A 162 10.12 -12.68 3.92
CA PHE A 162 10.88 -11.75 4.74
C PHE A 162 10.50 -11.93 6.22
N CYS A 163 11.43 -11.58 7.10
CA CYS A 163 11.27 -11.75 8.54
C CYS A 163 11.02 -10.39 9.20
N VAL A 164 9.99 -10.32 10.05
CA VAL A 164 9.70 -9.16 10.92
C VAL A 164 9.24 -9.71 12.26
N ALA A 165 9.77 -9.19 13.36
CA ALA A 165 9.44 -9.64 14.72
C ALA A 165 9.53 -11.18 14.91
N ASN A 166 10.56 -11.80 14.29
CA ASN A 166 10.79 -13.25 14.25
C ASN A 166 9.70 -14.09 13.57
N GLU A 167 8.82 -13.47 12.79
CA GLU A 167 7.81 -14.14 11.98
C GLU A 167 8.15 -13.99 10.49
N LEU A 168 8.02 -15.09 9.73
CA LEU A 168 8.20 -15.08 8.28
C LEU A 168 6.89 -14.72 7.61
N TRP A 169 6.95 -13.80 6.65
CA TRP A 169 5.83 -13.31 5.88
C TRP A 169 6.12 -13.44 4.39
N TYR A 170 5.10 -13.70 3.60
CA TYR A 170 5.16 -13.61 2.14
C TYR A 170 4.04 -12.73 1.60
N LEU A 171 4.28 -12.16 0.43
CA LEU A 171 3.29 -11.39 -0.32
C LEU A 171 2.35 -12.36 -1.06
N PHE A 172 1.05 -12.18 -0.88
CA PHE A 172 0.06 -12.74 -1.79
C PHE A 172 -0.49 -11.60 -2.63
N GLN A 173 -0.04 -11.52 -3.88
CA GLN A 173 -0.51 -10.51 -4.81
C GLN A 173 -1.75 -10.98 -5.55
N VAL A 174 -2.77 -10.12 -5.53
CA VAL A 174 -3.91 -10.23 -6.42
C VAL A 174 -3.44 -9.69 -7.75
N GLU A 175 -3.10 -10.57 -8.69
CA GLU A 175 -2.90 -10.15 -10.08
C GLU A 175 -4.13 -9.32 -10.49
N ALA A 176 -3.90 -8.05 -10.82
CA ALA A 176 -4.93 -7.20 -11.38
C ALA A 176 -5.40 -7.90 -12.65
N GLY A 177 -6.60 -8.47 -12.61
CA GLY A 177 -7.29 -8.87 -13.82
C GLY A 177 -7.19 -7.69 -14.78
N SER A 178 -6.65 -7.94 -15.96
CA SER A 178 -6.42 -6.97 -17.02
C SER A 178 -7.70 -6.18 -17.34
N GLN A 179 -7.94 -5.11 -16.60
CA GLN A 179 -8.82 -4.00 -16.94
C GLN A 179 -8.11 -2.75 -16.46
N GLU A 180 -7.36 -2.20 -17.41
CA GLU A 180 -6.70 -0.92 -17.40
C GLU A 180 -7.70 0.18 -17.00
N ALA A 181 -7.74 0.52 -15.72
CA ALA A 181 -7.97 1.91 -15.37
C ALA A 181 -6.62 2.62 -15.53
N THR A 182 -6.31 2.99 -16.77
CA THR A 182 -5.23 3.93 -17.06
C THR A 182 -5.57 5.22 -16.34
N MET A 183 -5.05 5.39 -15.13
CA MET A 183 -5.14 6.69 -14.46
C MET A 183 -4.35 7.66 -15.33
N PRO A 184 -4.95 8.79 -15.75
CA PRO A 184 -4.18 9.82 -16.42
C PRO A 184 -3.08 10.28 -15.47
N ILE A 185 -1.83 10.30 -15.94
CA ILE A 185 -0.71 10.92 -15.24
C ILE A 185 -0.92 12.43 -15.36
N ASP A 186 -1.80 12.99 -14.53
CA ASP A 186 -1.89 14.44 -14.40
C ASP A 186 -0.76 14.90 -13.48
N ASN A 187 0.39 15.23 -14.08
CA ASN A 187 1.48 15.95 -13.41
C ASN A 187 1.07 17.36 -12.92
N ALA A 188 -0.19 17.76 -13.13
CA ALA A 188 -0.76 19.03 -12.69
C ALA A 188 -0.95 19.13 -11.16
N HIS A 189 -1.13 18.01 -10.44
CA HIS A 189 -1.57 18.02 -9.04
C HIS A 189 -0.55 18.56 -8.02
N GLN A 190 0.76 18.42 -8.26
CA GLN A 190 1.77 18.92 -7.32
C GLN A 190 1.90 20.46 -7.37
N SER A 191 1.49 21.08 -8.47
CA SER A 191 1.62 22.52 -8.69
C SER A 191 0.55 23.34 -7.94
N SER A 192 -0.54 22.70 -7.52
CA SER A 192 -1.64 23.34 -6.79
C SER A 192 -1.58 23.15 -5.26
N LEU A 193 -0.51 22.53 -4.76
CA LEU A 193 -0.30 22.34 -3.32
C LEU A 193 0.47 23.52 -2.73
N GLU A 194 -0.12 24.14 -1.71
CA GLU A 194 0.53 25.16 -0.87
C GLU A 194 0.65 24.65 0.56
N PHE A 195 1.85 24.70 1.13
CA PHE A 195 2.13 24.18 2.47
C PHE A 195 2.37 25.33 3.43
N LEU A 196 1.65 25.34 4.54
CA LEU A 196 1.84 26.28 5.63
C LEU A 196 2.32 25.52 6.87
N PHE A 197 3.56 25.78 7.27
CA PHE A 197 4.12 25.32 8.53
C PHE A 197 3.96 26.43 9.58
N ASP A 198 3.31 26.13 10.69
CA ASP A 198 3.23 27.02 11.85
C ASP A 198 4.04 26.41 13.00
N ILE A 199 5.16 27.07 13.33
CA ILE A 199 6.13 26.60 14.32
C ILE A 199 6.07 27.53 15.53
N SER A 200 5.93 26.92 16.70
CA SER A 200 6.06 27.59 17.99
C SER A 200 7.43 28.27 18.17
N LEU A 201 7.52 29.25 19.07
CA LEU A 201 8.77 30.00 19.31
C LEU A 201 9.90 29.12 19.85
N ASP A 202 9.56 28.14 20.68
CA ASP A 202 10.46 27.13 21.25
C ASP A 202 10.68 25.91 20.33
N GLU A 203 9.99 25.88 19.19
CA GLU A 203 10.02 24.80 18.18
C GLU A 203 9.53 23.43 18.68
N GLU A 204 8.85 23.35 19.83
CA GLU A 204 8.31 22.08 20.34
C GLU A 204 7.04 21.64 19.62
N ILE A 205 6.30 22.60 19.07
CA ILE A 205 5.06 22.40 18.33
C ILE A 205 5.27 22.84 16.89
N THR A 206 4.93 21.95 15.95
CA THR A 206 4.82 22.24 14.52
C THR A 206 3.46 21.75 14.03
N GLU A 207 2.68 22.67 13.47
CA GLU A 207 1.42 22.40 12.78
C GLU A 207 1.65 22.51 11.27
N LEU A 208 0.95 21.67 10.50
CA LEU A 208 0.98 21.69 9.05
C LEU A 208 -0.43 21.86 8.49
N LYS A 209 -0.59 22.83 7.60
CA LYS A 209 -1.80 22.99 6.77
C LYS A 209 -1.42 22.91 5.31
N VAL A 210 -2.25 22.23 4.53
CA VAL A 210 -2.01 22.07 3.09
C VAL A 210 -3.25 22.53 2.34
N ASN A 211 -3.10 23.54 1.50
CA ASN A 211 -4.15 23.91 0.56
C ASN A 211 -3.99 23.06 -0.70
N HIS A 212 -5.08 22.40 -1.11
CA HIS A 212 -5.14 21.62 -2.34
C HIS A 212 -6.43 21.99 -3.08
N ASN A 213 -6.29 22.51 -4.31
CA ASN A 213 -7.42 22.93 -5.15
C ASN A 213 -8.44 23.85 -4.44
N GLY A 214 -7.94 24.74 -3.57
CA GLY A 214 -8.74 25.69 -2.80
C GLY A 214 -9.37 25.14 -1.51
N ALA A 215 -9.23 23.83 -1.23
CA ALA A 215 -9.61 23.25 0.05
C ALA A 215 -8.40 23.26 1.01
N SER A 216 -8.60 23.71 2.25
CA SER A 216 -7.56 23.66 3.28
C SER A 216 -7.69 22.37 4.09
N LEU A 217 -6.61 21.60 4.13
CA LEU A 217 -6.48 20.35 4.86
C LEU A 217 -5.60 20.59 6.09
N ASP A 218 -6.12 20.26 7.28
CA ASP A 218 -5.39 20.32 8.53
C ASP A 218 -4.71 18.98 8.82
N PHE A 219 -3.40 19.00 9.04
CA PHE A 219 -2.61 17.80 9.32
C PHE A 219 -2.39 17.59 10.83
N ASP A 220 -3.03 18.39 11.69
CA ASP A 220 -2.80 18.43 13.13
C ASP A 220 -1.34 18.76 13.50
N ILE A 221 -1.01 18.61 14.78
CA ILE A 221 0.34 18.69 15.33
C ILE A 221 0.93 17.27 15.41
N ARG A 222 2.07 17.04 14.73
CA ARG A 222 2.82 15.78 14.79
C ARG A 222 4.32 16.03 14.74
N THR A 223 5.09 15.10 15.32
CA THR A 223 6.56 15.20 15.38
C THR A 223 7.22 15.21 14.00
N HIS A 224 6.65 14.52 13.00
CA HIS A 224 7.22 14.46 11.64
C HIS A 224 7.02 15.75 10.84
N HIS A 225 6.14 16.66 11.29
CA HIS A 225 5.98 17.96 10.64
C HIS A 225 7.20 18.84 10.84
N TYR A 226 7.84 18.79 12.01
CA TYR A 226 9.07 19.54 12.24
C TYR A 226 10.20 19.06 11.31
N LEU A 227 10.35 17.75 11.10
CA LEU A 227 11.28 17.21 10.10
C LEU A 227 10.96 17.74 8.69
N THR A 228 9.68 17.75 8.32
CA THR A 228 9.25 18.24 7.00
C THR A 228 9.53 19.73 6.83
N ALA A 229 9.26 20.53 7.87
CA ALA A 229 9.58 21.96 7.91
C ALA A 229 11.10 22.21 7.83
N LEU A 230 11.92 21.39 8.50
CA LEU A 230 13.37 21.47 8.42
C LEU A 230 13.88 21.21 6.99
N LEU A 231 13.33 20.21 6.30
CA LEU A 231 13.63 19.97 4.88
C LEU A 231 13.22 21.16 4.00
N ALA A 232 12.09 21.80 4.30
CA ALA A 232 11.64 23.00 3.61
C ALA A 232 12.58 24.20 3.88
N ARG A 233 13.07 24.38 5.12
CA ARG A 233 14.11 25.36 5.47
C ARG A 233 15.39 25.15 4.65
N TYR A 234 15.86 23.90 4.52
CA TYR A 234 17.00 23.57 3.68
C TYR A 234 16.79 23.98 2.22
N LYS A 235 15.61 23.66 1.66
CA LYS A 235 15.27 24.03 0.28
C LYS A 235 15.21 25.54 0.07
N ALA A 236 14.60 26.29 1.00
CA ALA A 236 14.53 27.75 0.94
C ALA A 236 15.91 28.41 1.07
N ARG A 237 16.78 27.87 1.94
CA ARG A 237 18.16 28.36 2.10
C ARG A 237 18.98 28.19 0.81
N ASP A 238 18.80 27.09 0.11
CA ASP A 238 19.53 26.80 -1.12
C ASP A 238 19.07 27.67 -2.31
N GLU A 239 17.94 28.37 -2.21
CA GLU A 239 17.40 29.22 -3.28
C GLU A 239 18.42 30.25 -3.78
N ALA A 240 19.15 30.88 -2.85
CA ALA A 240 20.14 31.91 -3.18
C ALA A 240 21.50 31.33 -3.65
N ALA A 241 21.76 30.04 -3.42
CA ALA A 241 23.07 29.42 -3.61
C ALA A 241 23.12 28.37 -4.72
N VAL A 242 21.97 27.82 -5.12
CA VAL A 242 21.85 26.75 -6.11
C VAL A 242 20.91 27.20 -7.22
N ASP A 243 21.45 27.39 -8.42
CA ASP A 243 20.67 27.85 -9.59
C ASP A 243 19.68 26.76 -10.07
N GLU A 244 20.09 25.49 -10.02
CA GLU A 244 19.25 24.36 -10.44
C GLU A 244 18.24 23.95 -9.36
N GLU A 245 16.96 24.21 -9.58
CA GLU A 245 15.89 23.89 -8.62
C GLU A 245 15.79 22.39 -8.26
N GLN A 246 16.19 21.51 -9.18
CA GLN A 246 16.22 20.06 -8.95
C GLN A 246 17.31 19.63 -7.95
N GLU A 247 18.31 20.48 -7.70
CA GLU A 247 19.40 20.19 -6.77
C GLU A 247 19.25 20.93 -5.42
N ARG A 248 18.24 21.81 -5.27
CA ARG A 248 17.93 22.50 -4.00
C ARG A 248 17.37 21.56 -2.94
N GLY A 249 17.81 21.74 -1.69
CA GLY A 249 17.24 21.14 -0.48
C GLY A 249 17.69 19.71 -0.19
N TRP A 250 18.62 19.14 -0.96
CA TRP A 250 19.11 17.78 -0.73
C TRP A 250 20.06 17.73 0.47
N VAL A 251 19.61 17.08 1.54
CA VAL A 251 20.39 16.88 2.77
C VAL A 251 20.56 15.38 3.04
N SER A 252 21.72 14.96 3.58
CA SER A 252 21.93 13.55 3.95
C SER A 252 21.14 13.18 5.21
N VAL A 253 20.66 11.94 5.29
CA VAL A 253 19.99 11.43 6.50
C VAL A 253 20.91 11.54 7.73
N SER A 254 22.21 11.31 7.54
CA SER A 254 23.23 11.48 8.57
C SER A 254 23.38 12.92 9.08
N GLN A 255 23.12 13.93 8.23
CA GLN A 255 23.13 15.33 8.65
C GLN A 255 21.86 15.65 9.43
N LEU A 256 20.70 15.23 8.95
CA LEU A 256 19.42 15.39 9.66
C LEU A 256 19.45 14.75 11.06
N SER A 257 20.05 13.56 11.17
CA SER A 257 20.25 12.87 12.44
C SER A 257 21.02 13.72 13.45
N LYS A 258 22.07 14.43 13.00
CA LYS A 258 22.85 15.35 13.84
C LYS A 258 22.06 16.61 14.19
N ASP A 259 21.36 17.18 13.22
CA ASP A 259 20.60 18.42 13.41
C ASP A 259 19.45 18.24 14.40
N LEU A 260 18.80 17.08 14.36
CA LEU A 260 17.64 16.76 15.19
C LEU A 260 18.01 15.99 16.46
N GLY A 261 19.24 15.51 16.59
CA GLY A 261 19.69 14.72 17.74
C GLY A 261 18.99 13.36 17.88
N ILE A 262 18.52 12.77 16.78
CA ILE A 262 17.83 11.48 16.74
C ILE A 262 18.50 10.52 15.76
N SER A 263 18.28 9.22 15.89
CA SER A 263 18.92 8.22 15.02
C SER A 263 18.41 8.29 13.58
N GLU A 264 19.22 7.81 12.62
CA GLU A 264 18.80 7.73 11.21
C GLU A 264 17.55 6.87 11.02
N SER A 265 17.40 5.79 11.81
CA SER A 265 16.17 4.99 11.85
C SER A 265 14.95 5.83 12.24
N HIS A 266 15.06 6.68 13.27
CA HIS A 266 13.98 7.59 13.65
C HIS A 266 13.68 8.62 12.55
N ILE A 267 14.68 9.11 11.81
CA ILE A 267 14.46 9.96 10.63
C ILE A 267 13.63 9.22 9.58
N ASN A 268 14.01 7.99 9.23
CA ASN A 268 13.28 7.19 8.24
C ASN A 268 11.83 6.93 8.68
N ILE A 269 11.59 6.64 9.96
CA ILE A 269 10.23 6.50 10.53
C ILE A 269 9.43 7.78 10.31
N GLN A 270 9.98 8.94 10.65
CA GLN A 270 9.27 10.22 10.51
C GLN A 270 9.00 10.57 9.03
N ILE A 271 9.90 10.22 8.11
CA ILE A 271 9.67 10.37 6.65
C ILE A 271 8.47 9.52 6.21
N HIS A 272 8.45 8.24 6.58
CA HIS A 272 7.34 7.36 6.22
C HIS A 272 6.02 7.79 6.85
N ARG A 273 6.05 8.29 8.10
CA ARG A 273 4.85 8.83 8.76
C ARG A 273 4.32 10.07 8.07
N ALA A 274 5.20 10.98 7.65
CA ALA A 274 4.82 12.13 6.84
C ALA A 274 4.17 11.66 5.52
N ARG A 275 4.83 10.77 4.77
CA ARG A 275 4.29 10.25 3.50
C ARG A 275 2.94 9.55 3.67
N LYS A 276 2.80 8.67 4.67
CA LYS A 276 1.54 8.00 5.01
C LYS A 276 0.44 9.01 5.31
N GLN A 277 0.69 9.99 6.18
CA GLN A 277 -0.32 11.00 6.53
C GLN A 277 -0.77 11.81 5.31
N PHE A 278 0.18 12.19 4.44
CA PHE A 278 -0.15 12.86 3.18
C PHE A 278 -1.06 12.02 2.31
N VAL A 279 -0.76 10.74 2.19
CA VAL A 279 -1.51 9.81 1.38
C VAL A 279 -2.90 9.48 1.95
N ASP A 280 -3.06 9.55 3.27
CA ASP A 280 -4.34 9.32 3.93
C ASP A 280 -5.26 10.55 3.83
N LEU A 281 -4.70 11.76 3.86
CA LEU A 281 -5.45 13.03 3.81
C LEU A 281 -5.63 13.60 2.41
N VAL A 282 -4.67 13.35 1.51
CA VAL A 282 -4.71 13.76 0.10
C VAL A 282 -5.02 12.51 -0.71
N ASP A 283 -6.20 12.46 -1.33
CA ASP A 283 -6.67 11.33 -2.15
C ASP A 283 -5.95 11.21 -3.51
N ASP A 284 -4.66 11.54 -3.54
CA ASP A 284 -3.76 11.35 -4.69
C ASP A 284 -2.54 10.54 -4.22
N LYS A 285 -2.57 9.26 -4.59
CA LYS A 285 -1.57 8.27 -4.18
C LYS A 285 -0.20 8.55 -4.82
N SER A 286 -0.15 9.27 -5.93
CA SER A 286 1.09 9.54 -6.67
C SER A 286 1.97 10.60 -6.01
N LEU A 287 1.45 11.32 -5.00
CA LEU A 287 2.14 12.44 -4.38
C LEU A 287 3.05 12.05 -3.21
N ALA A 288 2.89 10.87 -2.61
CA ALA A 288 3.61 10.45 -1.41
C ALA A 288 5.12 10.64 -1.53
N GLU A 289 5.71 10.08 -2.59
CA GLU A 289 7.16 10.14 -2.85
C GLU A 289 7.62 11.51 -3.33
N LYS A 290 6.67 12.34 -3.82
CA LYS A 290 6.92 13.70 -4.29
C LYS A 290 6.91 14.73 -3.17
N ILE A 291 6.30 14.45 -2.01
CA ILE A 291 6.34 15.35 -0.84
C ILE A 291 7.71 15.34 -0.16
N ILE A 292 8.24 14.16 0.11
CA ILE A 292 9.62 13.98 0.57
C ILE A 292 10.32 13.08 -0.43
N GLU A 293 11.21 13.66 -1.23
CA GLU A 293 11.97 12.92 -2.24
C GLU A 293 13.22 12.30 -1.62
N ARG A 294 13.70 11.18 -2.19
CA ARG A 294 14.90 10.48 -1.71
C ARG A 294 15.79 10.05 -2.87
N LYS A 295 17.10 10.33 -2.76
CA LYS A 295 18.12 9.98 -3.75
C LYS A 295 19.45 9.71 -3.07
N ARG A 296 19.97 8.47 -3.19
CA ARG A 296 21.31 8.06 -2.73
C ARG A 296 21.62 8.46 -1.26
N GLY A 297 20.70 8.15 -0.33
CA GLY A 297 20.86 8.47 1.09
C GLY A 297 20.67 9.96 1.44
N ARG A 298 20.27 10.78 0.47
CA ARG A 298 19.83 12.16 0.67
C ARG A 298 18.33 12.26 0.51
N VAL A 299 17.73 13.23 1.19
CA VAL A 299 16.31 13.53 1.15
C VAL A 299 16.10 15.02 1.00
N ARG A 300 14.94 15.42 0.47
CA ARG A 300 14.53 16.82 0.40
C ARG A 300 13.02 16.95 0.47
N PHE A 301 12.55 18.14 0.81
CA PHE A 301 11.15 18.50 0.61
C PHE A 301 10.90 18.77 -0.88
N GLY A 302 9.90 18.11 -1.46
CA GLY A 302 9.54 18.27 -2.87
C GLY A 302 8.38 19.26 -3.11
N GLY A 303 7.81 19.84 -2.05
CA GLY A 303 6.80 20.91 -2.18
C GLY A 303 7.34 22.14 -2.91
N ARG A 304 6.50 22.71 -3.79
CA ARG A 304 6.85 23.84 -4.66
C ARG A 304 6.48 25.21 -4.10
N HIS A 305 5.39 25.28 -3.33
CA HIS A 305 4.89 26.52 -2.74
C HIS A 305 4.74 26.30 -1.24
N PHE A 306 5.55 26.95 -0.42
CA PHE A 306 5.43 26.80 1.03
C PHE A 306 5.81 28.06 1.79
N THR A 307 5.20 28.21 2.96
CA THR A 307 5.51 29.26 3.92
C THR A 307 5.78 28.63 5.28
N ILE A 308 6.85 29.09 5.92
CA ILE A 308 7.23 28.70 7.28
C ILE A 308 7.04 29.92 8.18
N LYS A 309 6.16 29.80 9.17
CA LYS A 309 5.95 30.80 10.21
C LYS A 309 6.57 30.31 11.51
N LYS A 310 7.23 31.22 12.21
CA LYS A 310 7.71 31.02 13.58
C LYS A 310 7.09 32.06 14.49
N GLY A 311 6.12 31.65 15.30
CA GLY A 311 5.25 32.57 16.02
C GLY A 311 4.52 33.54 15.06
N ALA A 312 4.63 34.84 15.31
CA ALA A 312 3.97 35.86 14.48
C ALA A 312 4.72 36.23 13.19
N HIS A 313 5.91 35.67 12.96
CA HIS A 313 6.79 36.08 11.87
C HIS A 313 6.89 35.00 10.78
N THR A 314 6.84 35.41 9.52
CA THR A 314 7.23 34.55 8.40
C THR A 314 8.75 34.40 8.43
N GLU A 315 9.24 33.19 8.69
CA GLU A 315 10.66 32.85 8.73
C GLU A 315 11.21 32.64 7.32
N ALA A 316 10.47 31.89 6.49
CA ALA A 316 10.84 31.61 5.10
C ALA A 316 9.58 31.44 4.25
N SER A 317 9.68 31.80 2.98
CA SER A 317 8.69 31.46 1.96
C SER A 317 9.44 31.01 0.72
N TYR A 318 8.87 30.07 -0.01
CA TYR A 318 9.43 29.56 -1.25
C TYR A 318 8.31 29.37 -2.23
N ASP A 319 8.37 30.12 -3.33
CA ASP A 319 7.50 29.96 -4.49
C ASP A 319 8.46 29.63 -5.64
N GLY A 320 8.47 28.35 -6.05
CA GLY A 320 9.42 27.84 -7.06
C GLY A 320 9.48 28.70 -8.33
N LEU A 321 10.52 28.50 -9.15
CA LEU A 321 10.65 29.28 -10.38
C LEU A 321 9.42 29.08 -11.27
N GLN A 322 8.74 30.18 -11.65
CA GLN A 322 7.70 30.12 -12.67
C GLN A 322 8.31 29.54 -13.94
N VAL A 323 7.96 28.30 -14.26
CA VAL A 323 8.34 27.69 -15.52
C VAL A 323 7.57 28.45 -16.60
N ALA A 324 8.27 29.30 -17.34
CA ALA A 324 7.70 29.90 -18.55
C ALA A 324 7.23 28.75 -19.46
N HIS A 325 5.92 28.75 -19.75
CA HIS A 325 5.23 27.74 -20.54
C HIS A 325 5.85 27.49 -21.92
#